data_AF-A0A820RLU2-F1
#
_entry.id   AF-A0A820RLU2-F1
#
_cell.length_a   1.000
_cell.length_b   1.000
_cell.length_c   1.000
_cell.angle_alpha   90.00
_cell.angle_beta   90.00
_cell.angle_gamma   90.00
#
_symmetry.space_group_name_H-M   'P 1'
#
loop_
_entity.id
_entity.type
_entity.pdbx_description
1 polymer ?
#
loop_
_entity_poly.entity_id
_entity_poly.type
_entity_poly.pdbx_seq_one_letter_code
_entity_poly.pdbx_strand_id
1 'polypeptide(L)' 'MTCFTNGSKYPLPNPMLDRFCFKILPEIHHKIRWLKLKSLSMKRILLATNYPNLYGLGLYELAEEITMSFFN' A
#
# COMPACT_ATOMS: atom_id res chain seq x y z
N MET A 1 -30.92 -4.39 4.03
CA MET A 1 -30.50 -3.78 2.74
C MET A 1 -29.07 -4.24 2.50
N THR A 2 -28.92 -5.38 1.84
CA THR A 2 -27.64 -6.05 1.58
C THR A 2 -27.43 -6.08 0.08
N CYS A 3 -26.28 -5.58 -0.40
CA CYS A 3 -25.62 -5.97 -1.64
C CYS A 3 -24.25 -5.30 -1.72
N PHE A 4 -23.17 -6.06 -1.56
CA PHE A 4 -21.94 -5.86 -2.34
C PHE A 4 -21.31 -7.23 -2.61
N THR A 5 -21.46 -7.67 -3.87
CA THR A 5 -20.96 -8.92 -4.43
C THR A 5 -19.48 -8.82 -4.80
N ASN A 6 -18.74 -9.89 -4.48
CA ASN A 6 -17.65 -10.51 -5.24
C ASN A 6 -16.35 -9.72 -5.51
N GLY A 7 -15.25 -10.23 -4.96
CA GLY A 7 -14.05 -10.47 -5.78
C GLY A 7 -12.77 -9.70 -5.46
N SER A 8 -12.70 -8.86 -4.43
CA SER A 8 -11.43 -8.21 -4.06
C SER A 8 -10.72 -8.98 -2.97
N LYS A 9 -9.61 -9.62 -3.35
CA LYS A 9 -8.47 -9.95 -2.49
C LYS A 9 -7.99 -8.68 -1.78
N TYR A 10 -8.70 -8.20 -0.77
CA TYR A 10 -8.14 -7.18 0.11
C TYR A 10 -7.11 -7.90 0.97
N PRO A 11 -5.81 -7.54 0.88
CA PRO A 11 -4.83 -8.08 1.79
C PRO A 11 -5.29 -7.74 3.21
N LEU A 12 -5.07 -8.67 4.15
CA LEU A 12 -5.48 -8.58 5.54
C LEU A 12 -5.35 -7.15 6.11
N PRO A 13 -6.21 -6.73 7.04
CA PRO A 13 -6.09 -5.45 7.72
C PRO A 13 -4.65 -5.28 8.21
N ASN A 14 -3.94 -4.29 7.66
CA ASN A 14 -2.58 -3.98 8.06
C ASN A 14 -2.69 -2.66 8.82
N PRO A 15 -2.77 -2.70 10.17
CA PRO A 15 -3.04 -1.51 10.97
C PRO A 15 -1.96 -0.43 10.80
N MET A 16 -0.73 -0.81 10.44
CA MET A 16 0.33 0.14 10.11
C MET A 16 0.07 0.83 8.77
N LEU A 17 -0.34 0.07 7.75
CA LEU A 17 -0.72 0.64 6.45
C LEU A 17 -1.95 1.54 6.58
N ASP A 18 -2.94 1.15 7.38
CA ASP A 18 -4.12 1.96 7.65
C ASP A 18 -3.77 3.26 8.38
N ARG A 19 -2.95 3.18 9.43
CA ARG A 19 -2.46 4.38 10.11
C ARG A 19 -1.70 5.30 9.15
N PHE A 20 -0.86 4.73 8.29
CA PHE A 20 -0.12 5.50 7.30
C PHE A 20 -1.08 6.19 6.31
N CYS A 21 -2.01 5.46 5.70
CA CYS A 21 -2.97 5.98 4.73
C CYS A 21 -3.91 7.04 5.30
N PHE A 22 -4.46 6.81 6.50
CA PHE A 22 -5.52 7.68 7.05
C PHE A 22 -5.03 8.77 7.99
N LYS A 23 -3.85 8.63 8.61
CA LYS A 23 -3.35 9.65 9.56
C LYS A 23 -2.13 10.40 9.03
N ILE A 24 -1.16 9.70 8.46
CA ILE A 24 0.13 10.32 8.10
C ILE A 24 0.07 10.94 6.70
N LEU A 25 -0.39 10.18 5.72
CA LEU A 25 -0.44 10.61 4.31
C LEU A 25 -1.15 11.94 4.09
N PRO A 26 -2.32 12.21 4.68
CA PRO A 26 -3.00 13.50 4.52
C PRO A 26 -2.15 14.70 4.95
N GLU A 27 -1.27 14.54 5.94
CA GLU A 27 -0.42 15.63 6.44
C GLU A 27 0.77 15.91 5.53
N ILE A 28 1.29 14.90 4.83
CA ILE A 28 2.56 14.99 4.08
C ILE A 28 2.41 14.90 2.57
N HIS A 29 1.24 14.51 2.03
CA HIS A 29 1.07 14.19 0.61
C HIS A 29 1.53 15.29 -0.35
N HIS A 30 1.31 16.55 0.02
CA HIS A 30 1.72 17.71 -0.77
C HIS A 30 3.25 17.87 -0.86
N LYS A 31 4.03 17.24 0.01
CA LYS A 31 5.51 17.27 -0.03
C LYS A 31 6.10 16.07 -0.77
N ILE A 32 5.29 15.05 -1.05
CA ILE A 32 5.76 13.81 -1.65
C ILE A 32 6.02 14.00 -3.14
N ARG A 33 7.29 13.94 -3.51
CA ARG A 33 7.74 14.00 -4.92
C ARG A 33 7.95 12.62 -5.53
N TRP A 34 8.30 11.64 -4.70
CA TRP A 34 8.61 10.29 -5.12
C TRP A 34 8.05 9.28 -4.13
N LEU A 35 7.39 8.25 -4.65
CA LEU A 35 6.86 7.13 -3.86
C LEU A 35 7.51 5.83 -4.31
N LYS A 36 8.05 5.07 -3.34
CA LYS A 36 8.52 3.72 -3.56
C LYS A 36 7.69 2.75 -2.72
N LEU A 37 6.87 1.93 -3.37
CA LEU A 37 5.82 1.14 -2.71
C LEU A 37 5.94 -0.34 -3.03
N LYS A 38 5.57 -1.19 -2.06
CA LYS A 38 5.34 -2.61 -2.31
C LYS A 38 4.11 -2.78 -3.21
N SER A 39 4.20 -3.64 -4.22
CA SER A 39 3.11 -3.89 -5.19
C SER A 39 1.75 -4.15 -4.50
N LEU A 40 1.73 -4.98 -3.45
CA LEU A 40 0.52 -5.31 -2.69
C LEU A 40 -0.14 -4.11 -1.97
N SER A 41 0.63 -3.08 -1.62
CA SER A 41 0.14 -1.88 -0.90
C SER A 41 -0.15 -0.70 -1.83
N MET A 42 0.34 -0.75 -3.07
CA MET A 42 0.27 0.36 -4.03
C MET A 42 -1.14 0.90 -4.21
N LYS A 43 -2.12 0.02 -4.49
CA LYS A 43 -3.50 0.45 -4.74
C LYS A 43 -4.10 1.19 -3.54
N ARG A 44 -3.86 0.72 -2.32
CA ARG A 44 -4.38 1.35 -1.10
C ARG A 44 -3.76 2.72 -0.85
N ILE A 45 -2.45 2.83 -1.06
CA ILE A 45 -1.73 4.09 -0.84
C ILE A 45 -2.13 5.12 -1.89
N LEU A 46 -2.14 4.75 -3.17
CA LEU A 46 -2.52 5.67 -4.26
C LEU A 46 -3.97 6.15 -4.17
N LEU A 47 -4.88 5.35 -3.61
CA LEU A 47 -6.27 5.76 -3.41
C LEU A 47 -6.50 6.58 -2.13
N ALA A 48 -5.53 6.64 -1.21
CA ALA A 48 -5.73 7.28 0.09
C ALA A 48 -5.78 8.81 0.00
N THR A 49 -5.16 9.42 -1.00
CA THR A 49 -5.08 10.88 -1.16
C THR A 49 -4.72 11.27 -2.59
N ASN A 50 -4.84 12.56 -2.89
CA ASN A 50 -4.26 13.15 -4.09
C ASN A 50 -2.78 13.52 -3.84
N TYR A 51 -1.93 13.48 -4.86
CA TYR A 51 -0.50 13.77 -4.75
C TYR A 51 -0.09 14.86 -5.75
N PRO A 52 -0.32 16.15 -5.42
CA PRO A 52 -0.19 17.25 -6.39
C PRO A 52 1.24 17.46 -6.89
N ASN A 53 2.24 17.01 -6.13
CA ASN A 53 3.66 17.19 -6.44
C ASN A 53 4.37 15.88 -6.80
N LEU A 54 3.62 14.81 -7.12
CA LEU A 54 4.22 13.53 -7.45
C LEU A 54 4.86 13.56 -8.84
N TYR A 55 6.18 13.36 -8.89
CA TYR A 55 6.94 13.27 -10.14
C TYR A 55 7.23 11.84 -10.57
N GLY A 56 7.22 10.89 -9.64
CA GLY A 56 7.53 9.51 -9.98
C GLY A 56 7.09 8.48 -8.96
N LEU A 57 6.85 7.28 -9.48
CA LEU A 57 6.43 6.09 -8.73
C LEU A 57 7.40 4.96 -9.04
N GLY A 58 7.93 4.33 -7.99
CA GLY A 58 8.71 3.11 -8.07
C GLY A 58 7.97 1.95 -7.40
N LEU A 59 7.92 0.81 -8.07
CA LEU A 59 7.46 -0.44 -7.48
C LEU A 59 8.66 -1.29 -7.10
N TYR A 60 8.59 -1.92 -5.94
CA TYR A 60 9.50 -2.99 -5.60
C TYR A 60 8.71 -4.21 -5.18
N GLU A 61 9.12 -5.35 -5.71
CA GLU A 61 8.75 -6.64 -5.18
C GLU A 61 9.72 -6.93 -4.05
N LEU A 62 9.21 -6.94 -2.82
CA LEU A 62 9.86 -7.75 -1.81
C LEU A 62 9.59 -9.18 -2.28
N ALA A 63 10.53 -9.79 -3.00
CA ALA A 63 10.62 -11.24 -3.02
C ALA A 63 10.53 -11.62 -1.54
N GLU A 64 9.41 -12.25 -1.16
CA GLU A 64 9.28 -12.78 0.18
C GLU A 64 10.56 -13.51 0.47
N GLU A 65 11.17 -13.22 1.62
CA GLU A 65 12.20 -14.05 2.19
C GLU A 65 11.78 -15.48 1.89
N ILE A 66 12.53 -16.14 0.99
CA ILE A 66 12.53 -17.57 0.91
C ILE A 66 12.95 -17.95 2.31
N THR A 67 11.95 -18.19 3.16
CA THR A 67 12.11 -18.91 4.39
C THR A 67 12.41 -20.31 3.91
N MET A 68 13.66 -20.52 3.48
CA MET A 68 14.29 -21.83 3.43
C MET A 68 14.44 -22.21 4.90
N SER A 69 13.31 -22.52 5.53
CA SER A 69 13.25 -23.50 6.59
C SER A 69 13.77 -24.79 5.98
N PHE A 70 15.10 -24.95 5.99
CA PHE A 70 15.73 -26.26 5.95
C PHE A 70 15.35 -26.98 7.24
N PHE A 71 14.14 -27.56 7.26
CA PHE A 71 13.82 -28.68 8.11
C PHE A 71 13.61 -29.89 7.19
N ASN A 72 14.72 -30.60 6.98
CA ASN A 72 14.79 -32.06 6.96
C ASN A 72 16.26 -32.46 7.06
#